data_AF-A0A6J1P7R0-F1
#
_entry.id   AF-A0A6J1P7R0-F1
#
_cell.length_a   1.000
_cell.length_b   1.000
_cell.length_c   1.000
_cell.angle_alpha   90.00
_cell.angle_beta   90.00
_cell.angle_gamma   90.00
#
_symmetry.space_group_name_H-M   'P 1'
#
loop_
_entity.id
_entity.type
_entity.pdbx_description
1 polymer ?
#
loop_
_entity_poly.entity_id
_entity_poly.type
_entity_poly.pdbx_seq_one_letter_code
_entity_poly.pdbx_strand_id
1 'polypeptide(L)'
;GEVTDWQSYYDLFCSLIHDNLAYTDVEKFRYLLLTLKDEPYNLIKSIPITEDNYNIAIDTLVSRYDNKRIIASKHLDKILDLKPCSEKISGLRELLNIYQENIKALETMQFPVRHWSFILLNILLRKIPLIIRKRFELSLENKSDIPSVSILISFLERELAACEITGQSKLIDIGTNSSIYENRTKHTLIGDR
;
A
#
# COMPACT_ATOMS: atom_id res chain seq x y z
N GLY A 1 0.93 14.53 -10.82
CA GLY A 1 0.12 14.92 -9.66
C GLY A 1 -0.98 13.91 -9.50
N GLU A 2 -0.85 13.00 -8.54
CA GLU A 2 -1.93 12.07 -8.20
C GLU A 2 -2.83 12.69 -7.15
N VAL A 3 -4.14 12.45 -7.28
CA VAL A 3 -5.15 12.95 -6.34
C VAL A 3 -4.91 12.42 -4.91
N THR A 4 -4.25 11.27 -4.75
CA THR A 4 -3.91 10.70 -3.44
C THR A 4 -2.84 11.51 -2.69
N ASP A 5 -2.04 12.30 -3.41
CA ASP A 5 -0.93 13.06 -2.83
C ASP A 5 -1.32 14.50 -2.52
N TRP A 6 -2.53 14.91 -2.94
CA TRP A 6 -3.04 16.28 -2.79
C TRP A 6 -3.02 16.75 -1.34
N GLN A 7 -3.55 15.94 -0.41
CA GLN A 7 -3.65 16.32 0.99
C GLN A 7 -2.26 16.64 1.58
N SER A 8 -1.30 15.74 1.39
CA SER A 8 0.08 15.92 1.87
C SER A 8 0.75 17.15 1.27
N TYR A 9 0.55 17.39 -0.03
CA TYR A 9 1.07 18.58 -0.70
C TYR A 9 0.41 19.86 -0.18
N TYR A 10 -0.91 19.87 -0.06
CA TYR A 10 -1.68 21.03 0.35
C TYR A 10 -1.37 21.42 1.80
N ASP A 11 -1.30 20.45 2.72
CA ASP A 11 -0.91 20.67 4.12
C ASP A 11 0.50 21.27 4.21
N LEU A 12 1.45 20.72 3.42
CA LEU A 12 2.82 21.24 3.37
C LEU A 12 2.87 22.66 2.80
N PHE A 13 2.17 22.92 1.70
CA PHE A 13 2.09 24.23 1.09
C PHE A 13 1.44 25.26 2.02
N CYS A 14 0.39 24.84 2.75
CA CYS A 14 -0.27 25.70 3.73
C CYS A 14 0.69 26.13 4.83
N SER A 15 1.37 25.16 5.44
CA SER A 15 2.31 25.40 6.53
C SER A 15 3.52 26.27 6.17
N LEU A 16 3.98 26.21 4.91
CA LEU A 16 5.18 26.92 4.46
C LEU A 16 4.88 28.28 3.82
N ILE A 17 3.79 28.37 3.04
CA ILE A 17 3.55 29.48 2.11
C ILE A 17 2.19 30.13 2.37
N HIS A 18 1.08 29.38 2.41
CA HIS A 18 -0.27 29.95 2.52
C HIS A 18 -0.47 30.73 3.83
N ASP A 19 -0.08 30.12 4.95
CA ASP A 19 -0.29 30.65 6.30
C ASP A 19 0.81 31.64 6.72
N ASN A 20 1.85 31.77 5.88
CA ASN A 20 2.96 32.67 6.15
C ASN A 20 2.60 34.11 5.74
N LEU A 21 2.44 34.97 6.75
CA LEU A 21 2.09 36.39 6.58
C LEU A 21 3.20 37.24 5.95
N ALA A 22 4.43 36.71 5.79
CA ALA A 22 5.52 37.42 5.14
C ALA A 22 5.38 37.47 3.62
N TYR A 23 4.55 36.61 3.01
CA TYR A 23 4.31 36.60 1.57
C TYR A 23 3.00 37.29 1.22
N THR A 24 3.03 38.09 0.17
CA THR A 24 1.83 38.62 -0.49
C THR A 24 1.11 37.52 -1.26
N ASP A 25 -0.19 37.71 -1.53
CA ASP A 25 -0.97 36.71 -2.29
C ASP A 25 -0.44 36.51 -3.72
N VAL A 26 0.13 37.56 -4.33
CA VAL A 26 0.83 37.45 -5.62
C VAL A 26 2.08 36.57 -5.52
N GLU A 27 2.87 36.70 -4.45
CA GLU A 27 4.04 35.84 -4.24
C GLU A 27 3.62 34.40 -3.96
N LYS A 28 2.62 34.19 -3.10
CA LYS A 28 2.04 32.86 -2.85
C LYS A 28 1.55 32.21 -4.13
N PHE A 29 0.89 32.96 -5.01
CA PHE A 29 0.42 32.46 -6.31
C PHE A 29 1.59 32.08 -7.23
N ARG A 30 2.66 32.88 -7.28
CA ARG A 30 3.88 32.51 -8.03
C ARG A 30 4.48 31.21 -7.51
N TYR A 31 4.62 31.07 -6.19
CA TYR A 31 5.11 29.83 -5.57
C TYR A 31 4.21 28.63 -5.87
N LEU A 32 2.89 28.82 -5.81
CA LEU A 32 1.92 27.79 -6.18
C LEU A 32 2.17 27.30 -7.61
N LEU A 33 2.26 28.20 -8.59
CA LEU A 33 2.53 27.82 -9.99
C LEU A 33 3.87 27.09 -10.17
N LEU A 34 4.92 27.49 -9.44
CA LEU A 34 6.25 26.87 -9.54
C LEU A 34 6.34 25.46 -8.96
N THR A 35 5.47 25.15 -8.00
CA THR A 35 5.47 23.84 -7.33
C THR A 35 4.57 22.81 -8.02
N LEU A 36 3.65 23.26 -8.87
CA LEU A 36 2.73 22.40 -9.62
C LEU A 36 3.34 21.96 -10.96
N LYS A 37 2.93 20.77 -11.42
CA LYS A 37 3.31 20.19 -12.72
C LYS A 37 2.10 19.54 -13.37
N ASP A 38 2.16 19.33 -14.68
CA ASP A 38 1.16 18.59 -15.47
C ASP A 38 -0.28 19.12 -15.31
N GLU A 39 -1.26 18.24 -15.03
CA GLU A 39 -2.68 18.59 -14.90
C GLU A 39 -2.94 19.71 -13.86
N PRO A 40 -2.43 19.66 -12.61
CA PRO A 40 -2.60 20.75 -11.65
C PRO A 40 -2.11 22.11 -12.15
N TYR A 41 -0.95 22.14 -12.81
CA TYR A 41 -0.40 23.37 -13.38
C TYR A 41 -1.28 23.88 -14.52
N ASN A 42 -1.71 22.98 -15.41
CA ASN A 42 -2.55 23.32 -16.56
C ASN A 42 -3.93 23.88 -16.16
N LEU A 43 -4.44 23.51 -14.98
CA LEU A 43 -5.71 24.03 -14.45
C LEU A 43 -5.66 25.52 -14.11
N ILE A 44 -4.55 26.00 -13.55
CA ILE A 44 -4.46 27.37 -13.03
C ILE A 44 -3.54 28.30 -13.84
N LYS A 45 -2.74 27.78 -14.78
CA LYS A 45 -1.77 28.59 -15.56
C LYS A 45 -2.40 29.70 -16.39
N SER A 46 -3.67 29.57 -16.77
CA SER A 46 -4.40 30.59 -17.54
C SER A 46 -4.98 31.71 -16.67
N ILE A 47 -4.97 31.54 -15.35
CA ILE A 47 -5.47 32.54 -14.40
C ILE A 47 -4.37 33.61 -14.23
N PRO A 48 -4.65 34.89 -14.48
CA PRO A 48 -3.67 35.96 -14.30
C PRO A 48 -3.19 36.06 -12.85
N ILE A 49 -1.88 36.18 -12.66
CA ILE A 49 -1.25 36.30 -11.33
C ILE A 49 -1.56 37.68 -10.74
N THR A 50 -2.58 37.74 -9.89
CA THR A 50 -3.02 38.94 -9.14
C THR A 50 -3.43 38.52 -7.74
N GLU A 51 -3.54 39.48 -6.80
CA GLU A 51 -3.97 39.19 -5.42
C GLU A 51 -5.38 38.57 -5.40
N ASP A 52 -6.34 39.19 -6.09
CA ASP A 52 -7.73 38.73 -6.16
C ASP A 52 -7.86 37.29 -6.70
N ASN A 53 -6.99 36.92 -7.65
CA ASN A 53 -7.05 35.63 -8.32
C ASN A 53 -6.34 34.49 -7.57
N TYR A 54 -5.54 34.79 -6.54
CA TYR A 54 -4.85 33.75 -5.78
C TYR A 54 -5.85 32.78 -5.12
N ASN A 55 -6.86 33.33 -4.45
CA ASN A 55 -7.91 32.54 -3.81
C ASN A 55 -8.67 31.69 -4.84
N ILE A 56 -8.97 32.27 -6.01
CA ILE A 56 -9.63 31.54 -7.12
C ILE A 56 -8.78 30.35 -7.58
N ALA A 57 -7.45 30.53 -7.69
CA ALA A 57 -6.55 29.46 -8.11
C ALA A 57 -6.48 28.33 -7.07
N ILE A 58 -6.38 28.67 -5.77
CA ILE A 58 -6.40 27.69 -4.68
C ILE A 58 -7.74 26.94 -4.64
N ASP A 59 -8.86 27.66 -4.68
CA ASP A 59 -10.20 27.07 -4.65
C ASP A 59 -10.44 26.15 -5.85
N THR A 60 -9.91 26.51 -7.02
CA THR A 60 -9.97 25.67 -8.23
C THR A 60 -9.24 24.34 -8.01
N LEU A 61 -8.06 24.37 -7.39
CA LEU A 61 -7.30 23.16 -7.08
C LEU A 61 -7.99 22.33 -5.98
N VAL A 62 -8.44 22.97 -4.89
CA VAL A 62 -9.17 22.30 -3.80
C VAL A 62 -10.43 21.63 -4.35
N SER A 63 -11.23 22.33 -5.15
CA SER A 63 -12.44 21.76 -5.77
C SER A 63 -12.16 20.52 -6.63
N ARG A 64 -11.03 20.52 -7.34
CA ARG A 64 -10.63 19.41 -8.21
C ARG A 64 -10.02 18.24 -7.43
N TYR A 65 -9.14 18.53 -6.47
CA TYR A 65 -8.26 17.54 -5.85
C TYR A 65 -8.66 17.18 -4.41
N ASP A 66 -9.40 18.01 -3.68
CA ASP A 66 -9.98 17.71 -2.35
C ASP A 66 -11.36 17.03 -2.46
N ASN A 67 -11.61 16.31 -3.55
CA ASN A 67 -12.80 15.49 -3.64
C ASN A 67 -12.59 14.21 -2.81
N LYS A 68 -12.97 14.28 -1.52
CA LYS A 68 -12.88 13.16 -0.56
C LYS A 68 -13.47 11.86 -1.08
N ARG A 69 -14.53 11.91 -1.90
CA ARG A 69 -15.10 10.71 -2.53
C ARG A 69 -14.14 10.08 -3.52
N ILE A 70 -13.51 10.88 -4.40
CA ILE A 70 -12.53 10.38 -5.37
C ILE A 70 -11.30 9.84 -4.65
N ILE A 71 -10.80 10.54 -3.63
CA ILE A 71 -9.64 10.11 -2.83
C ILE A 71 -9.93 8.75 -2.17
N ALA A 72 -11.07 8.64 -1.47
CA ALA A 72 -11.47 7.40 -0.81
C ALA A 72 -11.65 6.24 -1.81
N SER A 73 -12.28 6.50 -2.96
CA SER A 73 -12.41 5.52 -4.04
C SER A 73 -11.04 5.05 -4.52
N LYS A 74 -10.10 5.97 -4.82
CA LYS A 74 -8.75 5.60 -5.26
C LYS A 74 -7.99 4.74 -4.25
N HIS A 75 -8.08 5.05 -2.95
CA HIS A 75 -7.44 4.22 -1.93
C HIS A 75 -8.06 2.83 -1.86
N LEU A 76 -9.39 2.74 -1.94
CA LEU A 76 -10.08 1.46 -1.96
C LEU A 76 -9.75 0.65 -3.23
N ASP A 77 -9.75 1.28 -4.40
CA ASP A 77 -9.39 0.66 -5.67
C ASP A 77 -7.96 0.11 -5.61
N LYS A 78 -7.00 0.88 -5.07
CA LYS A 78 -5.62 0.41 -4.85
C LYS A 78 -5.56 -0.86 -3.98
N ILE A 79 -6.44 -1.01 -2.98
CA ILE A 79 -6.53 -2.21 -2.13
C ILE A 79 -7.15 -3.38 -2.91
N LEU A 80 -8.25 -3.15 -3.62
CA LEU A 80 -8.99 -4.19 -4.35
C LEU A 80 -8.18 -4.73 -5.54
N ASP A 81 -7.51 -3.83 -6.25
CA ASP A 81 -6.75 -4.09 -7.48
C ASP A 81 -5.29 -4.45 -7.24
N LEU A 82 -4.90 -4.70 -5.98
CA LEU A 82 -3.58 -5.22 -5.64
C LEU A 82 -3.22 -6.40 -6.55
N LYS A 83 -2.04 -6.37 -7.13
CA LYS A 83 -1.56 -7.48 -7.95
C LYS A 83 -1.18 -8.66 -7.04
N PRO A 84 -1.44 -9.92 -7.44
CA PRO A 84 -0.94 -11.06 -6.72
C PRO A 84 0.58 -10.98 -6.51
N CYS A 85 1.01 -11.30 -5.30
CA CYS A 85 2.40 -11.30 -4.88
C CYS A 85 3.26 -12.17 -5.79
N SER A 86 4.39 -11.64 -6.27
CA SER A 86 5.42 -12.47 -6.87
C SER A 86 6.06 -13.39 -5.83
N GLU A 87 6.71 -14.47 -6.25
CA GLU A 87 7.46 -15.36 -5.33
C GLU A 87 8.70 -14.72 -4.70
N LYS A 88 9.00 -13.44 -5.02
CA LYS A 88 10.13 -12.69 -4.48
C LYS A 88 9.72 -11.90 -3.25
N ILE A 89 10.64 -11.76 -2.29
CA ILE A 89 10.45 -10.98 -1.06
C ILE A 89 10.13 -9.52 -1.36
N SER A 90 10.78 -8.94 -2.37
CA SER A 90 10.52 -7.57 -2.80
C SER A 90 9.05 -7.36 -3.17
N GLY A 91 8.42 -8.34 -3.82
CA GLY A 91 7.00 -8.27 -4.19
C GLY A 91 6.06 -8.37 -2.99
N LEU A 92 6.38 -9.18 -1.98
CA LEU A 92 5.58 -9.24 -0.75
C LEU A 92 5.68 -7.94 0.04
N ARG A 93 6.88 -7.36 0.12
CA ARG A 93 7.10 -6.07 0.79
C ARG A 93 6.34 -4.94 0.10
N GLU A 94 6.44 -4.85 -1.22
CA GLU A 94 5.70 -3.83 -2.00
C GLU A 94 4.19 -3.97 -1.81
N LEU A 95 3.68 -5.21 -1.85
CA LEU A 95 2.26 -5.49 -1.64
C LEU A 95 1.80 -5.07 -0.24
N LEU A 96 2.55 -5.40 0.82
CA LEU A 96 2.22 -4.98 2.19
C LEU A 96 2.26 -3.47 2.33
N ASN A 97 3.28 -2.81 1.78
CA ASN A 97 3.42 -1.35 1.84
C ASN A 97 2.20 -0.66 1.22
N ILE A 98 1.84 -1.03 -0.02
CA ILE A 98 0.66 -0.46 -0.71
C ILE A 98 -0.60 -0.74 0.12
N TYR A 99 -0.77 -1.96 0.62
CA TYR A 99 -1.94 -2.32 1.41
C TYR A 99 -2.06 -1.49 2.69
N GLN A 100 -1.00 -1.41 3.49
CA GLN A 100 -0.98 -0.67 4.76
C GLN A 100 -1.12 0.84 4.55
N GLU A 101 -0.46 1.41 3.53
CA GLU A 101 -0.53 2.83 3.19
C GLU A 101 -1.99 3.24 2.91
N ASN A 102 -2.69 2.50 2.05
CA ASN A 102 -4.06 2.82 1.67
C ASN A 102 -5.08 2.58 2.80
N ILE A 103 -4.87 1.57 3.64
CA ILE A 103 -5.67 1.36 4.87
C ILE A 103 -5.50 2.55 5.82
N LYS A 104 -4.26 2.97 6.08
CA LYS A 104 -3.96 4.08 6.98
C LYS A 104 -4.51 5.41 6.46
N ALA A 105 -4.49 5.62 5.13
CA ALA A 105 -5.11 6.77 4.51
C ALA A 105 -6.63 6.80 4.76
N LEU A 106 -7.33 5.67 4.56
CA LEU A 106 -8.76 5.55 4.86
C LEU A 106 -9.08 5.74 6.34
N GLU A 107 -8.23 5.24 7.26
CA GLU A 107 -8.37 5.50 8.70
C GLU A 107 -8.22 6.99 9.03
N THR A 108 -7.27 7.68 8.40
CA THR A 108 -7.05 9.13 8.57
C THR A 108 -8.26 9.94 8.08
N MET A 109 -8.95 9.45 7.04
CA MET A 109 -10.23 9.98 6.57
C MET A 109 -11.43 9.60 7.45
N GLN A 110 -11.19 9.03 8.64
CA GLN A 110 -12.19 8.63 9.65
C GLN A 110 -13.13 7.50 9.20
N PHE A 111 -12.74 6.68 8.22
CA PHE A 111 -13.50 5.48 7.90
C PHE A 111 -13.37 4.42 9.01
N PRO A 112 -14.42 3.63 9.27
CA PRO A 112 -14.43 2.60 10.30
C PRO A 112 -13.70 1.32 9.88
N VAL A 113 -12.47 1.44 9.39
CA VAL A 113 -11.70 0.36 8.71
C VAL A 113 -11.54 -0.89 9.58
N ARG A 114 -11.49 -0.73 10.91
CA ARG A 114 -11.46 -1.84 11.88
C ARG A 114 -12.64 -2.81 11.76
N HIS A 115 -13.82 -2.31 11.42
CA HIS A 115 -15.01 -3.16 11.24
C HIS A 115 -14.96 -3.98 9.95
N TRP A 116 -14.08 -3.63 9.02
CA TRP A 116 -13.88 -4.35 7.76
C TRP A 116 -12.77 -5.40 7.84
N SER A 117 -12.22 -5.65 9.04
CA SER A 117 -11.06 -6.52 9.27
C SER A 117 -11.18 -7.87 8.55
N PHE A 118 -12.34 -8.53 8.62
CA PHE A 118 -12.56 -9.80 7.92
C PHE A 118 -12.54 -9.67 6.39
N ILE A 119 -13.13 -8.62 5.83
CA ILE A 119 -13.14 -8.38 4.38
C ILE A 119 -11.71 -8.10 3.91
N LEU A 120 -11.01 -7.22 4.63
CA LEU A 120 -9.64 -6.82 4.37
C LEU A 120 -8.68 -8.02 4.45
N LEU A 121 -8.82 -8.86 5.48
CA LEU A 121 -8.11 -10.13 5.62
C LEU A 121 -8.28 -11.00 4.36
N ASN A 122 -9.52 -11.20 3.92
CA ASN A 122 -9.82 -12.05 2.75
C ASN A 122 -9.27 -11.46 1.45
N ILE A 123 -9.26 -10.14 1.28
CA ILE A 123 -8.62 -9.49 0.14
C ILE A 123 -7.13 -9.81 0.16
N LEU A 124 -6.44 -9.58 1.28
CA LEU A 124 -5.01 -9.81 1.39
C LEU A 124 -4.63 -11.29 1.19
N LEU A 125 -5.38 -12.22 1.78
CA LEU A 125 -5.21 -13.67 1.62
C LEU A 125 -5.31 -14.13 0.16
N ARG A 126 -6.12 -13.45 -0.67
CA ARG A 126 -6.24 -13.73 -2.10
C ARG A 126 -5.05 -13.23 -2.91
N LYS A 127 -4.30 -12.25 -2.40
CA LYS A 127 -3.14 -11.68 -3.09
C LYS A 127 -1.82 -12.34 -2.70
N ILE A 128 -1.77 -13.14 -1.63
CA ILE A 128 -0.56 -13.87 -1.24
C ILE A 128 -0.49 -15.30 -1.82
N PRO A 129 0.71 -15.89 -1.98
CA PRO A 129 0.86 -17.25 -2.49
C PRO A 129 0.27 -18.30 -1.53
N LEU A 130 -0.24 -19.40 -2.11
CA LEU A 130 -0.90 -20.48 -1.34
C LEU A 130 0.00 -21.09 -0.25
N ILE A 131 1.30 -21.18 -0.50
CA ILE A 131 2.28 -21.71 0.47
C ILE A 131 2.36 -20.81 1.72
N ILE A 132 2.39 -19.49 1.54
CA ILE A 132 2.39 -18.51 2.65
C ILE A 132 1.07 -18.59 3.38
N ARG A 133 -0.05 -18.66 2.64
CA ARG A 133 -1.38 -18.83 3.22
C ARG A 133 -1.45 -20.09 4.09
N LYS A 134 -0.97 -21.23 3.60
CA LYS A 134 -0.95 -22.48 4.38
C LYS A 134 -0.12 -22.34 5.66
N ARG A 135 1.06 -21.71 5.60
CA ARG A 135 1.89 -21.44 6.79
C ARG A 135 1.17 -20.53 7.79
N PHE A 136 0.48 -19.51 7.30
CA PHE A 136 -0.35 -18.64 8.13
C PHE A 136 -1.45 -19.43 8.86
N GLU A 137 -2.24 -20.24 8.15
CA GLU A 137 -3.30 -21.06 8.76
C GLU A 137 -2.75 -22.04 9.80
N LEU A 138 -1.55 -22.60 9.58
CA LEU A 138 -0.87 -23.48 10.55
C LEU A 138 -0.28 -22.73 11.74
N SER A 139 -0.06 -21.42 11.64
CA SER A 139 0.46 -20.59 12.73
C SER A 139 -0.62 -20.14 13.73
N LEU A 140 -1.90 -20.34 13.38
CA LEU A 140 -3.02 -20.00 14.25
C LEU A 140 -3.21 -21.07 15.33
N GLU A 141 -3.39 -20.63 16.58
CA GLU A 141 -3.60 -21.54 17.73
C GLU A 141 -4.94 -22.28 17.62
N ASN A 142 -5.99 -21.57 17.19
CA ASN A 142 -7.34 -22.09 17.05
C ASN A 142 -7.79 -22.10 15.58
N LYS A 143 -8.14 -23.28 15.06
CA LYS A 143 -8.58 -23.46 13.67
C LYS A 143 -9.89 -22.74 13.32
N SER A 144 -10.75 -22.51 14.31
CA SER A 144 -12.12 -22.01 14.07
C SER A 144 -12.28 -20.52 14.32
N ASP A 145 -11.27 -19.88 14.90
CA ASP A 145 -11.32 -18.45 15.21
C ASP A 145 -11.04 -17.64 13.95
N ILE A 146 -11.75 -16.52 13.80
CA ILE A 146 -11.55 -15.60 12.68
C ILE A 146 -10.43 -14.62 13.07
N PRO A 147 -9.22 -14.71 12.48
CA PRO A 147 -8.15 -13.80 12.82
C PRO A 147 -8.45 -12.39 12.31
N SER A 148 -7.99 -11.38 13.05
CA SER A 148 -7.97 -10.01 12.55
C SER A 148 -6.94 -9.87 11.42
N VAL A 149 -7.18 -8.95 10.48
CA VAL A 149 -6.20 -8.57 9.45
C VAL A 149 -4.84 -8.17 10.05
N SER A 150 -4.83 -7.57 11.24
CA SER A 150 -3.61 -7.21 11.96
C SER A 150 -2.72 -8.42 12.26
N ILE A 151 -3.31 -9.58 12.58
CA ILE A 151 -2.57 -10.82 12.85
C ILE A 151 -1.87 -11.31 11.57
N LEU A 152 -2.56 -11.23 10.43
CA LEU A 152 -1.98 -11.58 9.13
C LEU A 152 -0.85 -10.63 8.75
N ILE A 153 -1.03 -9.31 8.92
CA ILE A 153 0.02 -8.32 8.66
C ILE A 153 1.26 -8.62 9.49
N SER A 154 1.13 -8.81 10.81
CA SER A 154 2.27 -9.13 11.69
C SER A 154 2.91 -10.47 11.34
N PHE A 155 2.14 -11.46 10.89
CA PHE A 155 2.71 -12.70 10.38
C PHE A 155 3.57 -12.48 9.12
N LEU A 156 3.07 -11.71 8.15
CA LEU A 156 3.79 -11.45 6.91
C LEU A 156 5.04 -10.57 7.14
N GLU A 157 5.00 -9.62 8.07
CA GLU A 157 6.17 -8.83 8.48
C GLU A 157 7.25 -9.71 9.11
N ARG A 158 6.88 -10.69 9.94
CA ARG A 158 7.82 -11.68 10.50
C ARG A 158 8.44 -12.56 9.42
N GLU A 159 7.65 -13.00 8.44
CA GLU A 159 8.15 -13.77 7.28
C GLU A 159 9.16 -12.94 6.47
N LEU A 160 8.87 -11.68 6.19
CA LEU A 160 9.81 -10.77 5.51
C LEU A 160 11.12 -10.61 6.30
N ALA A 161 11.02 -10.33 7.61
CA ALA A 161 12.19 -10.17 8.46
C ALA A 161 13.04 -11.45 8.54
N ALA A 162 12.39 -12.62 8.62
CA ALA A 162 13.08 -13.90 8.63
C ALA A 162 13.87 -14.13 7.33
N CYS A 163 13.26 -13.86 6.17
CA CYS A 163 13.96 -14.00 4.90
C CYS A 163 15.10 -13.00 4.71
N GLU A 164 14.97 -11.78 5.23
CA GLU A 164 16.04 -10.76 5.22
C GLU A 164 17.25 -11.20 6.06
N ILE A 165 17.00 -11.76 7.24
CA ILE A 165 18.05 -12.26 8.13
C ILE A 165 18.76 -13.48 7.54
N THR A 166 18.02 -14.39 6.90
CA THR A 166 18.58 -15.61 6.28
C THR A 166 19.22 -15.36 4.92
N GLY A 167 19.09 -14.14 4.36
CA GLY A 167 19.61 -13.80 3.03
C GLY A 167 18.86 -14.49 1.88
N GLN A 168 17.68 -15.05 2.14
CA GLN A 168 16.82 -15.60 1.10
C GLN A 168 16.30 -14.47 0.22
N SER A 169 16.17 -14.72 -1.09
CA SER A 169 15.59 -13.76 -2.05
C SER A 169 14.17 -14.14 -2.50
N LYS A 170 13.75 -15.38 -2.21
CA LYS A 170 12.46 -15.97 -2.56
C LYS A 170 11.68 -16.28 -1.29
N LEU A 171 10.36 -16.17 -1.40
CA LEU A 171 9.40 -16.51 -0.33
C LEU A 171 9.19 -18.02 -0.18
N ILE A 172 9.74 -18.79 -1.12
CA ILE A 172 9.61 -20.24 -1.25
C ILE A 172 11.02 -20.83 -1.30
N ASP A 173 11.36 -21.63 -0.30
CA ASP A 173 12.48 -22.56 -0.41
C ASP A 173 12.07 -23.73 -1.32
N ILE A 174 12.62 -23.76 -2.53
CA ILE A 174 12.59 -24.97 -3.34
C ILE A 174 13.72 -25.88 -2.82
N GLY A 175 13.43 -26.62 -1.75
CA GLY A 175 14.27 -27.69 -1.21
C GLY A 175 13.68 -28.17 0.11
N THR A 176 13.07 -29.35 0.25
CA THR A 176 13.57 -30.67 -0.11
C THR A 176 12.38 -31.64 -0.13
N ASN A 177 11.99 -32.17 -1.28
CA ASN A 177 11.10 -33.34 -1.35
C ASN A 177 11.58 -34.39 -2.37
N SER A 178 12.75 -34.20 -2.99
CA SER A 178 13.34 -35.13 -3.95
C SER A 178 14.22 -36.22 -3.32
N SER A 179 14.70 -36.08 -2.08
CA SER A 179 15.56 -37.10 -1.44
C SER A 179 14.79 -38.21 -0.70
N ILE A 180 13.47 -38.08 -0.51
CA ILE A 180 12.65 -39.12 0.15
C ILE A 180 12.26 -40.23 -0.83
N TYR A 181 12.26 -39.97 -2.15
CA TYR A 181 11.87 -40.96 -3.16
C TYR A 181 13.04 -41.82 -3.69
N GLU A 182 14.30 -41.41 -3.52
CA GLU A 182 15.46 -42.21 -3.97
C GLU A 182 15.94 -43.24 -2.93
N ASN A 183 15.58 -43.09 -1.65
CA ASN A 183 15.99 -44.04 -0.60
C ASN A 183 15.04 -45.23 -0.41
N ARG A 184 13.90 -45.27 -1.11
CA ARG A 184 12.96 -46.42 -1.06
C ARG A 184 13.19 -47.48 -2.14
N THR A 185 13.97 -47.21 -3.17
CA THR A 185 14.25 -48.18 -4.26
C THR A 185 15.54 -48.99 -4.05
N LYS A 186 16.36 -48.68 -3.04
CA LYS A 186 17.60 -49.44 -2.75
C LYS A 186 17.48 -50.50 -1.66
N HIS A 187 16.33 -50.64 -1.00
CA HIS A 187 16.17 -51.59 0.12
C HIS A 187 15.29 -52.83 -0.17
N THR A 188 14.90 -53.08 -1.42
CA THR A 188 14.04 -54.22 -1.80
C THR A 188 14.69 -55.23 -2.76
N LEU A 189 16.03 -55.22 -2.92
CA LEU A 189 16.72 -56.22 -3.76
C LEU A 189 17.95 -56.81 -3.05
N ILE A 190 17.76 -57.33 -1.83
CA ILE A 190 18.64 -58.37 -1.27
C ILE A 190 17.73 -59.36 -0.55
N GLY A 191 17.44 -60.49 -1.19
CA GLY A 191 16.64 -61.57 -0.63
C GLY A 191 15.72 -62.20 -1.67
N ASP A 192 16.28 -63.08 -2.50
CA ASP A 192 15.71 -64.38 -2.88
C ASP A 192 16.30 -64.88 -4.21
N ARG A 193 17.39 -65.65 -4.09
CA ARG A 193 17.60 -67.01 -4.64
C ARG A 193 19.08 -67.37 -4.68
#